data_AF-A0AA42LLF2-F1
#
_entry.id   AF-A0AA42LLF2-F1
#
_cell.length_a   1.000
_cell.length_b   1.000
_cell.length_c   1.000
_cell.angle_alpha   90.00
_cell.angle_beta   90.00
_cell.angle_gamma   90.00
#
_symmetry.space_group_name_H-M   'P 1'
#
loop_
_entity.id
_entity.type
_entity.pdbx_description
1 polymer ?
#
loop_
_entity_poly.entity_id
_entity_poly.type
_entity_poly.pdbx_seq_one_letter_code
_entity_poly.pdbx_strand_id
1 'polypeptide(L)'
;MWLSAAAVVLAALVMAAWGGRAARRSGGKDAVRRQPWRARVGAVLCLGLSAFFYYAWYAFYWKWDFNELGRYYDPVDQVVYTSSGFVWVLPATALLAAGLVLAWRAWRRHAR
;
A
#
# COMPACT_ATOMS: atom_id res chain seq x y z
N MET A 1 -18.11 -5.13 -9.17
CA MET A 1 -16.97 -4.27 -8.81
C MET A 1 -16.32 -4.57 -7.44
N TRP A 2 -16.87 -5.48 -6.61
CA TRP A 2 -16.33 -5.81 -5.27
C TRP A 2 -15.25 -6.92 -5.23
N LEU A 3 -15.10 -7.70 -6.30
CA LEU A 3 -14.17 -8.85 -6.35
C LEU A 3 -12.69 -8.46 -6.45
N SER A 4 -12.38 -7.22 -6.88
CA SER A 4 -11.01 -6.74 -7.08
C SER A 4 -10.29 -6.37 -5.78
N ALA A 5 -11.00 -5.85 -4.78
CA ALA A 5 -10.39 -5.46 -3.49
C ALA A 5 -9.91 -6.68 -2.68
N ALA A 6 -10.73 -7.75 -2.63
CA ALA A 6 -10.36 -9.00 -1.97
C ALA A 6 -9.16 -9.68 -2.66
N ALA A 7 -9.10 -9.64 -4.00
CA ALA A 7 -7.96 -10.15 -4.77
C ALA A 7 -6.67 -9.35 -4.49
N VAL A 8 -6.75 -8.03 -4.33
CA VAL A 8 -5.60 -7.18 -3.99
C VAL A 8 -5.11 -7.43 -2.56
N VAL A 9 -6.01 -7.61 -1.59
CA VAL A 9 -5.65 -7.96 -0.21
C VAL A 9 -5.04 -9.36 -0.14
N LEU A 10 -5.62 -10.34 -0.82
CA LEU A 10 -5.05 -11.69 -0.91
C LEU A 10 -3.68 -11.67 -1.59
N ALA A 11 -3.52 -10.92 -2.68
CA ALA A 11 -2.23 -10.76 -3.33
C ALA A 11 -1.20 -10.10 -2.39
N ALA A 12 -1.59 -9.07 -1.63
CA ALA A 12 -0.72 -8.42 -0.66
C ALA A 12 -0.31 -9.35 0.50
N LEU A 13 -1.27 -10.11 1.06
CA LEU A 13 -1.01 -11.10 2.10
C LEU A 13 -0.13 -12.25 1.59
N VAL A 14 -0.39 -12.73 0.37
CA VAL A 14 0.45 -13.75 -0.29
C VAL A 14 1.86 -13.20 -0.53
N MET A 15 2.00 -11.96 -1.01
CA MET A 15 3.30 -11.32 -1.21
C MET A 15 4.05 -11.10 0.11
N ALA A 16 3.37 -10.73 1.20
CA ALA A 16 3.96 -10.62 2.53
C ALA A 16 4.39 -11.99 3.09
N ALA A 17 3.55 -13.01 2.94
CA ALA A 17 3.83 -14.38 3.37
C ALA A 17 4.97 -15.03 2.56
N TRP A 18 5.03 -14.77 1.25
CA TRP A 18 6.14 -15.17 0.38
C TRP A 18 7.41 -14.40 0.70
N GLY A 19 7.31 -13.09 0.96
CA GLY A 19 8.43 -12.24 1.37
C GLY A 19 9.07 -12.69 2.70
N GLY A 20 8.26 -13.23 3.62
CA GLY A 20 8.72 -13.80 4.90
C GLY A 20 9.35 -15.19 4.76
N ARG A 21 8.85 -16.05 3.85
CA ARG A 21 9.44 -17.37 3.57
C ARG A 21 10.71 -17.30 2.72
N ALA A 22 10.77 -16.41 1.73
CA ALA A 22 11.97 -16.17 0.93
C ALA A 22 13.14 -15.64 1.78
N ALA A 23 12.85 -14.88 2.84
CA ALA A 23 13.85 -14.39 3.78
C ALA A 23 14.50 -15.50 4.64
N ARG A 24 13.84 -16.65 4.83
CA ARG A 24 14.40 -17.78 5.60
C ARG A 24 15.18 -18.79 4.75
N ARG A 25 15.04 -18.76 3.42
CA ARG A 25 15.67 -19.74 2.51
C ARG A 25 16.94 -19.23 1.82
N SER A 26 17.25 -17.93 1.90
CA SER A 26 18.43 -17.34 1.30
C SER A 26 19.69 -17.51 2.16
N GLY A 27 20.02 -18.76 2.50
CA GLY A 27 21.37 -19.19 2.88
C GLY A 27 22.22 -19.58 1.66
N GLY A 28 21.93 -19.02 0.48
CA GLY A 28 22.66 -19.28 -0.76
C GLY A 28 23.46 -18.06 -1.18
N LYS A 29 24.77 -18.24 -1.35
CA LYS A 29 25.80 -17.21 -1.54
C LYS A 29 25.73 -16.47 -2.90
N ASP A 30 24.72 -16.73 -3.72
CA ASP A 30 24.70 -16.30 -5.14
C ASP A 30 23.72 -15.15 -5.48
N ALA A 31 22.98 -14.60 -4.50
CA ALA A 31 22.04 -13.49 -4.76
C ALA A 31 22.68 -12.08 -4.72
N VAL A 32 24.01 -11.98 -4.54
CA VAL A 32 24.72 -10.76 -4.14
C VAL A 32 24.91 -9.74 -5.28
N ARG A 33 24.62 -10.07 -6.55
CA ARG A 33 24.79 -9.14 -7.67
C ARG A 33 23.49 -8.46 -8.15
N ARG A 34 22.46 -8.35 -7.30
CA ARG A 34 21.24 -7.58 -7.64
C ARG A 34 21.38 -6.12 -7.17
N GLN A 35 21.89 -5.30 -8.09
CA GLN A 35 22.02 -3.85 -8.09
C GLN A 35 21.15 -3.13 -7.02
N PRO A 36 21.75 -2.47 -6.02
CA PRO A 36 21.04 -1.88 -4.87
C PRO A 36 20.05 -0.78 -5.26
N TRP A 37 20.23 -0.14 -6.42
CA TRP A 37 19.32 0.91 -6.91
C TRP A 37 17.91 0.37 -7.21
N ARG A 38 17.76 -0.88 -7.66
CA ARG A 38 16.43 -1.46 -7.97
C ARG A 38 15.55 -1.56 -6.74
N ALA A 39 16.14 -1.93 -5.58
CA ALA A 39 15.41 -2.00 -4.32
C ALA A 39 15.04 -0.61 -3.78
N ARG A 40 15.91 0.39 -4.00
CA ARG A 40 15.64 1.79 -3.65
C ARG A 40 14.51 2.37 -4.51
N VAL A 41 14.57 2.18 -5.83
CA VAL A 41 13.51 2.59 -6.75
C VAL A 41 12.19 1.91 -6.42
N GLY A 42 12.20 0.59 -6.17
CA GLY A 42 11.01 -0.14 -5.74
C GLY A 42 10.43 0.40 -4.43
N ALA A 43 11.27 0.72 -3.45
CA ALA A 43 10.83 1.32 -2.19
C ALA A 43 10.17 2.70 -2.41
N VAL A 44 10.81 3.58 -3.19
CA VAL A 44 10.28 4.92 -3.50
C VAL A 44 8.95 4.82 -4.23
N LEU A 45 8.84 3.94 -5.22
CA LEU A 45 7.59 3.74 -5.95
C LEU A 45 6.47 3.23 -5.04
N CYS A 46 6.73 2.20 -4.22
CA CYS A 46 5.74 1.67 -3.29
C CYS A 46 5.27 2.72 -2.27
N LEU A 47 6.22 3.49 -1.70
CA LEU A 47 5.89 4.55 -0.73
C LEU A 47 5.13 5.71 -1.39
N GLY A 48 5.52 6.12 -2.60
CA GLY A 48 4.83 7.17 -3.35
C GLY A 48 3.40 6.76 -3.73
N LEU A 49 3.21 5.54 -4.23
CA LEU A 49 1.88 5.00 -4.52
C LEU A 49 1.04 4.85 -3.25
N SER A 50 1.64 4.41 -2.14
CA SER A 50 0.96 4.34 -0.84
C SER A 50 0.44 5.71 -0.40
N ALA A 51 1.29 6.73 -0.46
CA ALA A 51 0.92 8.11 -0.12
C ALA A 51 -0.21 8.63 -1.02
N PHE A 52 -0.15 8.35 -2.33
CA PHE A 52 -1.21 8.71 -3.28
C PHE A 52 -2.56 8.06 -2.91
N PHE A 53 -2.58 6.76 -2.60
CA PHE A 53 -3.81 6.07 -2.22
C PHE A 53 -4.37 6.54 -0.87
N TYR A 54 -3.51 6.84 0.11
CA TYR A 54 -3.94 7.46 1.36
C TYR A 54 -4.51 8.87 1.14
N TYR A 55 -3.91 9.67 0.26
CA TYR A 55 -4.45 10.98 -0.08
C TYR A 55 -5.80 10.88 -0.77
N ALA A 56 -5.96 9.96 -1.73
CA ALA A 56 -7.25 9.69 -2.36
C ALA A 56 -8.29 9.27 -1.32
N TRP A 57 -7.94 8.36 -0.41
CA TRP A 57 -8.83 7.99 0.68
C TRP A 57 -9.20 9.17 1.57
N TYR A 58 -8.24 10.01 1.92
CA TYR A 58 -8.49 11.22 2.69
C TYR A 58 -9.44 12.17 1.97
N ALA A 59 -9.17 12.46 0.69
CA ALA A 59 -9.91 13.40 -0.13
C ALA A 59 -11.35 12.95 -0.43
N PHE A 60 -11.58 11.65 -0.56
CA PHE A 60 -12.90 11.09 -0.88
C PHE A 60 -13.69 10.62 0.34
N TYR A 61 -13.03 10.36 1.48
CA TYR A 61 -13.68 9.77 2.65
C TYR A 61 -13.38 10.49 3.95
N TRP A 62 -12.12 10.51 4.37
CA TRP A 62 -11.78 10.96 5.73
C TRP A 62 -12.12 12.42 5.99
N LYS A 63 -12.06 13.28 4.95
CA LYS A 63 -12.36 14.71 5.11
C LYS A 63 -13.85 15.01 5.31
N TRP A 64 -14.74 14.07 4.98
CA TRP A 64 -16.19 14.29 4.97
C TRP A 64 -16.85 13.63 6.18
N ASP A 65 -17.82 14.32 6.77
CA ASP A 65 -18.60 13.81 7.90
C ASP A 65 -19.87 13.11 7.40
N PHE A 66 -19.79 11.79 7.26
CA PHE A 66 -20.92 11.00 6.78
C PHE A 66 -21.92 10.73 7.91
N ASN A 67 -23.21 10.85 7.61
CA ASN A 67 -24.26 10.50 8.56
C ASN A 67 -24.38 8.96 8.75
N GLU A 68 -25.33 8.54 9.57
CA GLU A 68 -25.62 7.11 9.85
C GLU A 68 -25.94 6.27 8.60
N LEU A 69 -26.42 6.93 7.54
CA LEU A 69 -26.72 6.31 6.24
C LEU A 69 -25.50 6.28 5.30
N GLY A 70 -24.34 6.73 5.76
CA GLY A 70 -23.11 6.82 4.98
C GLY A 70 -23.17 7.87 3.87
N ARG A 71 -23.98 8.93 4.04
CA ARG A 71 -24.16 10.01 3.07
C ARG A 71 -23.71 11.34 3.65
N TYR A 72 -23.06 12.13 2.81
CA TYR A 72 -22.72 13.52 3.12
C TYR A 72 -23.35 14.41 2.05
N TYR A 73 -24.06 15.44 2.46
CA TYR A 73 -24.63 16.42 1.55
C TYR A 73 -23.75 17.67 1.56
N ASP A 74 -23.26 18.05 0.39
CA ASP A 74 -22.54 19.30 0.20
C ASP A 74 -23.56 20.42 -0.09
N PRO A 75 -23.74 21.40 0.82
CA PRO A 75 -24.70 22.48 0.62
C PRO A 75 -24.26 23.49 -0.44
N VAL A 76 -22.97 23.55 -0.79
CA VAL A 76 -22.45 24.47 -1.80
C VAL A 76 -22.68 23.88 -3.18
N ASP A 77 -22.20 22.65 -3.40
CA ASP A 77 -22.29 21.98 -4.69
C ASP A 77 -23.66 21.29 -4.90
N GLN A 78 -24.49 21.20 -3.85
CA GLN A 78 -25.80 20.54 -3.86
C GLN A 78 -25.73 19.05 -4.25
N VAL A 79 -24.57 18.40 -4.01
CA VAL A 79 -24.31 17.00 -4.36
C VAL A 79 -24.31 16.12 -3.10
N VAL A 80 -24.82 14.90 -3.24
CA VAL A 80 -24.72 13.88 -2.20
C VAL A 80 -23.56 12.94 -2.48
N TYR A 81 -22.58 12.92 -1.59
CA TYR A 81 -21.50 11.95 -1.57
C TYR A 81 -21.92 10.68 -0.80
N THR A 82 -21.52 9.52 -1.29
CA THR A 82 -21.81 8.22 -0.66
C THR A 82 -20.53 7.50 -0.26
N SER A 83 -20.59 6.76 0.85
CA SER A 83 -19.44 6.01 1.35
C SER A 83 -19.13 4.77 0.48
N SER A 84 -17.89 4.67 -0.01
CA SER A 84 -17.26 3.46 -0.55
C SER A 84 -15.76 3.38 -0.19
N GLY A 85 -15.41 3.93 0.99
CA GLY A 85 -14.03 4.30 1.37
C GLY A 85 -13.06 3.17 1.63
N PHE A 86 -13.57 1.96 1.86
CA PHE A 86 -12.74 0.81 2.20
C PHE A 86 -11.76 0.42 1.08
N VAL A 87 -12.07 0.76 -0.19
CA VAL A 87 -11.30 0.31 -1.36
C VAL A 87 -9.89 0.91 -1.43
N TRP A 88 -9.67 2.09 -0.85
CA TRP A 88 -8.42 2.85 -1.03
C TRP A 88 -7.40 2.64 0.09
N VAL A 89 -7.85 2.37 1.32
CA VAL A 89 -6.95 2.13 2.48
C VAL A 89 -6.19 0.82 2.35
N LEU A 90 -6.83 -0.22 1.80
CA LEU A 90 -6.23 -1.54 1.65
C LEU A 90 -5.00 -1.53 0.72
N PRO A 91 -5.06 -1.01 -0.52
CA PRO A 91 -3.86 -0.90 -1.35
C PRO A 91 -2.84 0.07 -0.72
N ALA A 92 -3.28 1.16 -0.08
CA ALA A 92 -2.38 2.10 0.58
C ALA A 92 -1.54 1.45 1.68
N THR A 93 -2.16 0.68 2.58
CA THR A 93 -1.50 -0.05 3.67
C THR A 93 -0.58 -1.15 3.15
N ALA A 94 -1.01 -1.91 2.13
CA ALA A 94 -0.20 -2.96 1.53
C ALA A 94 1.08 -2.41 0.88
N LEU A 95 0.96 -1.32 0.13
CA LEU A 95 2.08 -0.64 -0.52
C LEU A 95 3.01 0.01 0.50
N LEU A 96 2.48 0.56 1.60
CA LEU A 96 3.28 1.09 2.71
C LEU A 96 4.17 -0.01 3.29
N ALA A 97 3.58 -1.15 3.65
CA ALA A 97 4.31 -2.28 4.22
C ALA A 97 5.39 -2.79 3.25
N ALA A 98 5.06 -2.96 1.97
CA ALA A 98 6.03 -3.37 0.95
C ALA A 98 7.18 -2.36 0.80
N GLY A 99 6.87 -1.06 0.72
CA GLY A 99 7.84 0.02 0.63
C GLY A 99 8.79 0.07 1.83
N LEU A 100 8.27 -0.06 3.05
CA LEU A 100 9.05 -0.10 4.28
C LEU A 100 9.97 -1.33 4.34
N VAL A 101 9.48 -2.51 3.95
CA VAL A 101 10.31 -3.73 3.90
C VAL A 101 11.45 -3.58 2.90
N LEU A 102 11.19 -3.01 1.71
CA LEU A 102 12.22 -2.76 0.70
C LEU A 102 13.24 -1.73 1.17
N ALA A 103 12.79 -0.63 1.78
CA ALA A 103 13.65 0.41 2.35
C ALA A 103 14.55 -0.17 3.46
N TRP A 104 13.98 -0.94 4.38
CA TRP A 104 14.73 -1.58 5.48
C TRP A 104 15.77 -2.57 4.95
N ARG A 105 15.43 -3.37 3.94
CA ARG A 105 16.39 -4.29 3.28
C ARG A 105 17.47 -3.53 2.50
N ALA A 106 17.17 -2.37 1.94
CA ALA A 106 18.17 -1.54 1.27
C ALA A 106 19.13 -0.91 2.30
N TRP A 107 18.61 -0.44 3.43
CA TRP A 107 19.42 0.17 4.49
C TRP A 107 20.34 -0.85 5.17
N ARG A 108 19.84 -2.04 5.53
CA ARG A 108 20.68 -3.10 6.14
C ARG A 108 21.80 -3.61 5.24
N ARG A 109 21.69 -3.42 3.91
CA ARG A 109 22.74 -3.77 2.95
C ARG A 109 23.80 -2.68 2.78
N HIS A 110 23.51 -1.44 3.18
CA HIS A 110 24.49 -0.34 3.20
C HIS A 110 25.25 -0.25 4.52
N ALA A 111 24.69 -0.79 5.60
CA ALA A 111 25.31 -0.82 6.93
C ALA A 111 26.25 -2.03 7.16
N ARG A 112 26.50 -2.85 6.14
CA ARG A 112 27.50 -3.93 6.13
C ARG A 112 28.55 -3.60 5.09
#